data_AF-A0A926REG4-F1
#
_entry.id   AF-A0A926REG4-F1
#
_cell.length_a   1.000
_cell.length_b   1.000
_cell.length_c   1.000
_cell.angle_alpha   90.00
_cell.angle_beta   90.00
_cell.angle_gamma   90.00
#
_symmetry.space_group_name_H-M   'P 1'
#
loop_
_entity.id
_entity.type
_entity.pdbx_description
1 polymer ?
#
loop_
_entity_poly.entity_id
_entity_poly.type
_entity_poly.pdbx_seq_one_letter_code
_entity_poly.pdbx_strand_id
1 'polypeptide(L)'
;LITSIVTGSKIRTMWMTPFYLFFGVLFVYIFQSQINIKKLNSFLYGFLFLFFLSPILYSYISVSQTNKRTDYSGKEIATLIERRWSKNFTNEIMYVVGDEWHAGNLSYHLNTRPKWFKSIKDKIDNLDPKGGIVYTGNPDILKEVCPGDFGKIDKQGFCMIGSKN
;
A
#
# COMPACT_ATOMS: atom_id res chain seq x y z
N LEU A 1 15.36 -20.27 11.86
CA LEU A 1 16.26 -20.79 10.81
C LEU A 1 16.64 -22.25 11.10
N ILE A 2 17.21 -22.57 12.26
CA ILE A 2 17.48 -23.96 12.71
C ILE A 2 16.22 -24.82 12.69
N THR A 3 15.09 -24.32 13.20
CA THR A 3 13.79 -25.02 13.15
C THR A 3 13.35 -25.34 11.73
N SER A 4 13.57 -24.45 10.76
CA SER A 4 13.24 -24.67 9.34
C SER A 4 14.19 -25.68 8.68
N ILE A 5 15.48 -25.67 9.04
CA ILE A 5 16.44 -26.70 8.61
C ILE A 5 16.05 -28.09 9.15
N VAL A 6 15.67 -28.18 10.43
CA VAL A 6 15.29 -29.44 11.08
C VAL A 6 13.93 -29.95 10.60
N THR A 7 12.96 -29.07 10.38
CA THR A 7 11.58 -29.45 9.98
C THR A 7 11.36 -29.46 8.48
N GLY A 8 12.32 -29.03 7.66
CA GLY A 8 12.17 -28.87 6.21
C GLY A 8 11.14 -27.80 5.79
N SER A 9 10.62 -27.02 6.73
CA SER A 9 9.59 -26.02 6.46
C SER A 9 10.17 -24.82 5.70
N LYS A 10 9.51 -24.37 4.62
CA LYS A 10 9.92 -23.16 3.89
C LYS A 10 9.76 -21.93 4.79
N ILE A 11 10.82 -21.14 4.94
CA ILE A 11 10.81 -19.91 5.74
C ILE A 11 9.85 -18.92 5.08
N ARG A 12 8.75 -18.61 5.77
CA ARG A 12 7.88 -17.48 5.40
C ARG A 12 8.40 -16.22 6.09
N THR A 13 8.50 -15.13 5.35
CA THR A 13 9.03 -13.83 5.83
C THR A 13 8.37 -13.35 7.13
N MET A 14 7.07 -13.60 7.30
CA MET A 14 6.32 -13.24 8.52
C MET A 14 6.82 -13.95 9.79
N TRP A 15 7.38 -15.16 9.66
CA TRP A 15 7.91 -15.95 10.79
C TRP A 15 9.31 -15.52 11.21
N MET A 16 9.93 -14.63 10.44
CA MET A 16 11.27 -14.11 10.72
C MET A 16 11.22 -12.97 11.74
N THR A 17 10.09 -12.25 11.84
CA THR A 17 9.88 -11.11 12.75
C THR A 17 10.19 -11.43 14.22
N PRO A 18 9.70 -12.54 14.81
CA PRO A 18 10.04 -12.89 16.18
C PRO A 18 11.55 -13.11 16.40
N PHE A 19 12.27 -13.63 15.40
CA PHE A 19 13.73 -13.82 15.51
C PHE A 19 14.48 -12.49 15.60
N TYR A 20 14.00 -11.45 14.92
CA TYR A 20 14.61 -10.11 14.99
C TYR A 20 14.33 -9.41 16.33
N LEU A 21 13.19 -9.71 16.97
CA LEU A 21 12.85 -9.12 18.29
C LEU A 21 13.84 -9.53 19.38
N PHE A 22 14.40 -10.74 19.33
CA PHE A 22 15.39 -11.21 20.30
C PHE A 22 16.83 -10.78 19.99
N PHE A 23 17.08 -10.17 18.83
CA PHE A 23 18.45 -9.84 18.41
C PHE A 23 19.12 -8.85 19.36
N GLY A 24 18.39 -7.89 19.92
CA GLY A 24 18.91 -6.95 20.92
C GLY A 24 19.31 -7.65 22.23
N VAL A 25 18.50 -8.60 22.70
CA VAL A 25 18.81 -9.38 23.91
C VAL A 25 20.02 -10.29 23.67
N LEU A 26 20.09 -10.93 22.49
CA LEU A 26 21.23 -11.75 22.09
C LEU A 26 22.53 -10.94 22.06
N PHE A 27 22.49 -9.70 21.54
CA PHE A 27 23.64 -8.81 21.53
C PHE A 27 24.13 -8.51 22.96
N VAL A 28 23.21 -8.15 23.88
CA VAL A 28 23.56 -7.92 25.30
C VAL A 28 24.14 -9.18 25.93
N TYR A 29 23.55 -10.35 25.67
CA TYR A 29 24.01 -11.63 26.22
C TYR A 29 25.44 -11.98 25.77
N ILE A 30 25.76 -11.81 24.49
CA ILE A 30 27.11 -12.09 23.95
C ILE A 30 28.16 -11.15 24.57
N PHE A 31 27.82 -9.88 24.77
CA PHE A 31 28.76 -8.87 25.26
C PHE A 31 28.70 -8.64 26.78
N GLN A 32 27.90 -9.41 27.53
CA GLN A 32 27.65 -9.18 28.96
C GLN A 32 28.92 -9.09 29.81
N SER A 33 29.96 -9.90 29.50
CA SER A 33 31.23 -9.91 30.24
C SER A 33 32.12 -8.69 29.95
N GLN A 34 31.86 -8.00 28.84
CA GLN A 34 32.60 -6.80 28.40
C GLN A 34 31.86 -5.50 28.76
N ILE A 35 30.61 -5.59 29.23
CA ILE A 35 29.81 -4.42 29.59
C ILE A 35 30.34 -3.80 30.87
N ASN A 36 30.82 -2.56 30.76
CA ASN A 36 31.26 -1.75 31.89
C ASN A 36 30.16 -0.76 32.30
N ILE A 37 29.49 -1.03 33.42
CA ILE A 37 28.40 -0.20 33.97
C ILE A 37 28.83 1.25 34.21
N LYS A 38 30.11 1.51 34.53
CA LYS A 38 30.62 2.88 34.75
C LYS A 38 30.58 3.74 33.48
N LYS A 39 30.55 3.12 32.29
CA LYS A 39 30.50 3.82 30.99
C LYS A 39 29.10 3.91 30.38
N LEU A 40 28.05 3.46 31.09
CA LEU A 40 26.70 3.39 30.56
C LEU A 40 26.15 4.76 30.11
N ASN A 41 26.48 5.83 30.82
CA ASN A 41 26.05 7.19 30.45
C ASN A 41 26.58 7.59 29.07
N SER A 42 27.84 7.28 28.76
CA SER A 42 28.43 7.57 27.45
C SER A 42 27.75 6.77 26.33
N PHE A 43 27.41 5.50 26.60
CA PHE A 43 26.61 4.69 25.68
C PHE A 43 25.22 5.29 25.46
N LEU A 44 24.52 5.72 26.53
CA LEU A 44 23.19 6.31 26.42
C LEU A 44 23.17 7.57 25.55
N TYR A 45 24.18 8.45 25.68
CA TYR A 45 24.29 9.62 24.80
C TYR A 45 24.44 9.23 23.32
N GLY A 46 25.30 8.25 23.01
CA GLY A 46 25.46 7.74 21.64
C GLY A 46 24.21 7.05 21.11
N PHE A 47 23.55 6.25 21.94
CA PHE A 47 22.30 5.60 21.59
C PHE A 47 21.18 6.60 21.29
N LEU A 48 20.98 7.60 22.16
CA LEU A 48 19.97 8.64 21.94
C LEU A 48 20.25 9.44 20.67
N PHE A 49 21.51 9.79 20.40
CA PHE A 49 21.89 10.44 19.15
C PHE A 49 21.49 9.61 17.93
N LEU A 50 21.85 8.32 17.88
CA LEU A 50 21.49 7.42 16.78
C LEU A 50 19.99 7.19 16.69
N PHE A 51 19.30 7.07 17.83
CA PHE A 51 17.87 6.86 17.92
C PHE A 51 17.09 8.02 17.29
N PHE A 52 17.48 9.26 17.59
CA PHE A 52 16.82 10.45 17.04
C PHE A 52 17.28 10.81 15.62
N LEU A 53 18.47 10.40 15.20
CA LEU A 53 18.97 10.65 13.84
C LEU A 53 17.99 10.14 12.77
N SER A 54 17.43 8.94 12.95
CA SER A 54 16.49 8.35 12.00
C SER A 54 15.18 9.15 11.87
N PRO A 55 14.43 9.44 12.96
CA PRO A 55 13.25 10.32 12.91
C PRO A 55 13.55 11.71 12.34
N ILE A 56 14.70 12.31 12.65
CA ILE A 56 15.08 13.63 12.13
C ILE A 56 15.26 13.58 10.61
N LEU A 57 16.01 12.59 10.10
CA LEU A 57 16.21 12.42 8.66
C LEU A 57 14.90 12.10 7.94
N TYR A 58 14.06 11.23 8.53
CA TYR A 58 12.75 10.93 7.97
C TYR A 58 11.85 12.16 7.93
N SER A 59 11.80 12.94 9.02
CA SER A 59 11.04 14.19 9.10
C SER A 59 11.50 15.20 8.04
N TYR A 60 12.81 15.36 7.88
CA TYR A 60 13.37 16.24 6.83
C TYR A 60 12.90 15.83 5.43
N ILE A 61 12.95 14.54 5.10
CA ILE A 61 12.46 14.02 3.81
C ILE A 61 10.93 14.22 3.69
N SER A 62 10.18 13.96 4.76
CA SER A 62 8.72 14.07 4.79
C SER A 62 8.24 15.49 4.60
N VAL A 63 8.96 16.49 5.09
CA VAL A 63 8.62 17.90 4.90
C VAL A 63 9.06 18.40 3.52
N SER A 64 10.22 17.94 3.03
CA SER A 64 10.80 18.44 1.79
C SER A 64 10.19 17.82 0.52
N GLN A 65 9.67 16.59 0.59
CA GLN A 65 9.15 15.87 -0.57
C GLN A 65 7.63 15.71 -0.47
N THR A 66 6.90 16.33 -1.39
CA THR A 66 5.42 16.33 -1.45
C THR A 66 4.83 15.22 -2.32
N ASN A 67 5.67 14.45 -3.01
CA ASN A 67 5.26 13.34 -3.88
C ASN A 67 5.55 12.00 -3.21
N LYS A 68 5.23 11.88 -1.92
CA LYS A 68 5.34 10.60 -1.19
C LYS A 68 4.02 9.85 -1.25
N ARG A 69 4.14 8.53 -1.13
CA ARG A 69 3.00 7.62 -1.00
C ARG A 69 2.10 7.97 0.20
N THR A 70 2.67 8.56 1.25
CA THR A 70 1.93 9.05 2.42
C THR A 70 1.02 10.24 2.13
N ASP A 71 1.31 10.97 1.05
CA ASP A 71 0.61 12.21 0.68
C ASP A 71 -0.42 11.96 -0.44
N TYR A 72 -0.65 10.69 -0.80
CA TYR A 72 -1.60 10.33 -1.85
C TYR A 72 -3.05 10.60 -1.40
N SER A 73 -3.77 11.44 -2.16
CA SER A 73 -5.13 11.92 -1.86
C SER A 73 -6.23 10.89 -2.18
N GLY A 74 -6.06 9.66 -1.70
CA GLY A 74 -6.94 8.52 -1.97
C GLY A 74 -8.43 8.79 -1.75
N LYS A 75 -8.76 9.43 -0.62
CA LYS A 75 -10.14 9.78 -0.26
C LYS A 75 -10.76 10.80 -1.23
N GLU A 76 -10.00 11.81 -1.63
CA GLU A 76 -10.48 12.86 -2.55
C GLU A 76 -10.69 12.29 -3.95
N ILE A 77 -9.74 11.48 -4.42
CA ILE A 77 -9.85 10.75 -5.69
C ILE A 77 -11.10 9.87 -5.69
N ALA A 78 -11.31 9.05 -4.66
CA ALA A 78 -12.51 8.22 -4.55
C ALA A 78 -13.80 9.05 -4.57
N THR A 79 -13.84 10.15 -3.84
CA THR A 79 -15.00 11.07 -3.82
C THR A 79 -15.28 11.66 -5.21
N LEU A 80 -14.23 12.03 -5.96
CA LEU A 80 -14.36 12.54 -7.32
C LEU A 80 -14.90 11.47 -8.28
N ILE A 81 -14.40 10.24 -8.18
CA ILE A 81 -14.88 9.09 -8.95
C ILE A 81 -16.34 8.79 -8.62
N GLU A 82 -16.73 8.72 -7.35
CA GLU A 82 -18.13 8.47 -6.95
C GLU A 82 -19.08 9.54 -7.46
N ARG A 83 -18.69 10.82 -7.33
CA ARG A 83 -19.51 11.93 -7.82
C ARG A 83 -19.67 11.92 -9.33
N ARG A 84 -18.65 11.48 -10.05
CA ARG A 84 -18.72 11.32 -11.51
C ARG A 84 -19.53 10.10 -11.89
N TRP A 85 -19.38 9.02 -11.14
CA TRP A 85 -20.11 7.78 -11.31
C TRP A 85 -21.62 7.99 -11.15
N SER A 86 -22.05 8.62 -10.06
CA SER A 86 -23.48 8.87 -9.77
C SER A 86 -24.18 9.77 -10.79
N LYS A 87 -23.43 10.55 -11.57
CA LYS A 87 -23.98 11.34 -12.68
C LYS A 87 -24.18 10.52 -13.96
N ASN A 88 -23.30 9.56 -14.22
CA ASN A 88 -23.23 8.85 -15.50
C ASN A 88 -23.84 7.45 -15.44
N PHE A 89 -23.96 6.86 -14.26
CA PHE A 89 -24.35 5.45 -14.08
C PHE A 89 -25.32 5.26 -12.91
N THR A 90 -26.14 4.21 -12.97
CA THR A 90 -27.15 3.85 -11.95
C THR A 90 -26.70 2.74 -11.02
N ASN A 91 -25.87 1.82 -11.52
CA ASN A 91 -25.43 0.65 -10.79
C ASN A 91 -24.25 0.98 -9.85
N GLU A 92 -23.96 0.11 -8.90
CA GLU A 92 -22.85 0.30 -7.97
C GLU A 92 -21.49 -0.07 -8.60
N ILE A 93 -20.43 0.60 -8.16
CA ILE A 93 -19.06 0.17 -8.46
C ILE A 93 -18.79 -1.09 -7.63
N MET A 94 -18.70 -2.24 -8.29
CA MET A 94 -18.45 -3.53 -7.64
C MET A 94 -17.00 -3.98 -7.79
N TYR A 95 -16.29 -3.46 -8.81
CA TYR A 95 -14.94 -3.92 -9.15
C TYR A 95 -14.02 -2.75 -9.52
N VAL A 96 -12.77 -2.81 -9.04
CA VAL A 96 -11.71 -1.86 -9.39
C VAL A 96 -10.47 -2.61 -9.85
N VAL A 97 -9.92 -2.20 -10.98
CA VAL A 97 -8.92 -2.99 -11.72
C VAL A 97 -7.71 -2.15 -12.01
N GLY A 98 -6.53 -2.63 -11.62
CA GLY A 98 -5.27 -1.93 -11.81
C GLY A 98 -4.22 -2.36 -10.78
N ASP A 99 -3.12 -1.61 -10.69
CA ASP A 99 -2.04 -1.91 -9.75
C ASP A 99 -2.50 -1.79 -8.29
N GLU A 100 -1.83 -2.52 -7.41
CA GLU A 100 -2.16 -2.62 -5.98
C GLU A 100 -2.20 -1.25 -5.29
N TRP A 101 -1.39 -0.30 -5.75
CA TRP A 101 -1.33 1.02 -5.15
C TRP A 101 -2.57 1.84 -5.52
N HIS A 102 -2.78 2.15 -6.79
CA HIS A 102 -3.88 3.06 -7.19
C HIS A 102 -5.24 2.38 -7.08
N ALA A 103 -5.37 1.16 -7.58
CA ALA A 103 -6.63 0.44 -7.62
C ALA A 103 -7.04 -0.08 -6.23
N GLY A 104 -6.07 -0.56 -5.45
CA GLY A 104 -6.31 -0.96 -4.06
C GLY A 104 -6.70 0.22 -3.17
N ASN A 105 -6.02 1.36 -3.31
CA ASN A 105 -6.36 2.56 -2.56
C ASN A 105 -7.74 3.13 -2.94
N LEU A 106 -8.08 3.15 -4.24
CA LEU A 106 -9.41 3.52 -4.71
C LEU A 106 -10.48 2.60 -4.11
N SER A 107 -10.31 1.28 -4.22
CA SER A 107 -11.20 0.29 -3.62
C SER A 107 -11.39 0.49 -2.11
N TYR A 108 -10.32 0.85 -1.39
CA TYR A 108 -10.38 1.09 0.04
C TYR A 108 -11.20 2.32 0.43
N HIS A 109 -11.17 3.38 -0.38
CA HIS A 109 -11.82 4.66 -0.10
C HIS A 109 -13.22 4.83 -0.71
N LEU A 110 -13.58 4.04 -1.72
CA LEU A 110 -14.94 3.99 -2.24
C LEU A 110 -15.91 3.42 -1.18
N ASN A 111 -17.10 4.00 -1.08
CA ASN A 111 -18.12 3.62 -0.11
C ASN A 111 -18.62 2.18 -0.31
N THR A 112 -18.73 1.74 -1.57
CA THR A 112 -19.15 0.36 -1.91
C THR A 112 -18.07 -0.69 -1.61
N ARG A 113 -16.84 -0.26 -1.28
CA ARG A 113 -15.66 -1.12 -1.07
C ARG A 113 -15.54 -2.25 -2.12
N PRO A 114 -15.45 -1.88 -3.42
CA PRO A 114 -15.46 -2.85 -4.52
C PRO A 114 -14.30 -3.83 -4.42
N LYS A 115 -14.46 -5.02 -4.98
CA LYS A 115 -13.38 -6.01 -5.04
C LYS A 115 -12.28 -5.51 -5.98
N TRP A 116 -11.06 -5.46 -5.48
CA TRP A 116 -9.88 -5.10 -6.28
C TRP A 116 -9.33 -6.31 -7.04
N PHE A 117 -8.93 -6.10 -8.29
CA PHE A 117 -8.19 -7.07 -9.10
C PHE A 117 -6.98 -6.43 -9.79
N LYS A 118 -5.84 -7.13 -9.80
CA LYS A 118 -4.70 -6.76 -10.65
C LYS A 118 -5.00 -6.95 -12.15
N SER A 119 -5.70 -8.02 -12.48
CA SER A 119 -6.19 -8.37 -13.81
C SER A 119 -7.43 -9.24 -13.69
N ILE A 120 -8.33 -9.16 -14.67
CA ILE A 120 -9.63 -9.85 -14.69
C ILE A 120 -9.66 -11.01 -15.67
N LYS A 121 -8.62 -11.20 -16.50
CA LYS A 121 -8.64 -12.12 -17.65
C LYS A 121 -9.14 -13.53 -17.31
N ASP A 122 -8.78 -14.04 -16.13
CA ASP A 122 -9.13 -15.40 -15.71
C ASP A 122 -10.37 -15.47 -14.78
N LYS A 123 -11.08 -14.35 -14.60
CA LYS A 123 -12.16 -14.19 -13.61
C LYS A 123 -13.46 -13.65 -14.18
N ILE A 124 -13.51 -13.37 -15.49
CA ILE A 124 -14.64 -12.74 -16.17
C ILE A 124 -15.95 -13.50 -15.91
N ASP A 125 -15.92 -14.82 -16.01
CA ASP A 125 -17.11 -15.68 -15.86
C ASP A 125 -17.72 -15.67 -14.44
N ASN A 126 -16.96 -15.20 -13.45
CA ASN A 126 -17.38 -15.15 -12.04
C ASN A 126 -17.78 -13.73 -11.59
N LEU A 127 -17.76 -12.74 -12.49
CA LEU A 127 -18.19 -11.39 -12.17
C LEU A 127 -19.69 -11.23 -12.40
N ASP A 128 -20.33 -10.42 -11.55
CA ASP A 128 -21.71 -10.03 -11.75
C ASP A 128 -21.78 -9.05 -12.94
N PRO A 129 -22.48 -9.40 -14.04
CA PRO A 129 -22.59 -8.53 -15.21
C PRO A 129 -23.35 -7.23 -14.93
N LYS A 130 -24.09 -7.12 -13.83
CA LYS A 130 -24.75 -5.88 -13.39
C LYS A 130 -23.82 -4.96 -12.61
N GLY A 131 -22.64 -5.44 -12.20
CA GLY A 131 -21.67 -4.68 -11.42
C GLY A 131 -20.87 -3.68 -12.25
N GLY A 132 -20.70 -2.48 -11.73
CA GLY A 132 -19.85 -1.45 -12.32
C GLY A 132 -18.36 -1.76 -12.16
N ILE A 133 -17.56 -1.41 -13.17
CA ILE A 133 -16.11 -1.63 -13.18
C ILE A 133 -15.39 -0.29 -13.40
N VAL A 134 -14.36 -0.05 -12.60
CA VAL A 134 -13.41 1.06 -12.82
C VAL A 134 -12.02 0.50 -13.07
N TYR A 135 -11.45 0.82 -14.23
CA TYR A 135 -10.04 0.55 -14.53
C TYR A 135 -9.20 1.78 -14.20
N THR A 136 -8.00 1.56 -13.63
CA THR A 136 -7.03 2.62 -13.37
C THR A 136 -5.63 2.22 -13.83
N GLY A 137 -4.88 3.18 -14.37
CA GLY A 137 -3.56 2.94 -14.97
C GLY A 137 -3.02 4.15 -15.73
N ASN A 138 -2.14 3.90 -16.70
CA ASN A 138 -1.57 4.94 -17.54
C ASN A 138 -2.69 5.67 -18.33
N PRO A 139 -2.78 7.01 -18.23
CA PRO A 139 -3.88 7.77 -18.82
C PRO A 139 -3.88 7.76 -20.34
N ASP A 140 -2.71 7.75 -20.97
CA ASP A 140 -2.60 7.86 -22.43
C ASP A 140 -3.11 6.57 -23.09
N ILE A 141 -2.70 5.42 -22.53
CA ILE A 141 -3.17 4.10 -22.97
C ILE A 141 -4.66 3.93 -22.66
N LEU A 142 -5.09 4.23 -21.42
CA LEU A 142 -6.48 4.05 -21.00
C LEU A 142 -7.45 4.89 -21.82
N LYS A 143 -7.07 6.10 -22.22
CA LYS A 143 -7.92 6.98 -23.02
C LYS A 143 -8.25 6.37 -24.39
N GLU A 144 -7.32 5.64 -24.99
CA GLU A 144 -7.52 5.00 -26.31
C GLU A 144 -8.40 3.75 -26.22
N VAL A 145 -8.25 2.96 -25.15
CA VAL A 145 -8.93 1.66 -25.02
C VAL A 145 -10.22 1.71 -24.21
N CYS A 146 -10.54 2.81 -23.53
CA CYS A 146 -11.69 2.91 -22.65
C CYS A 146 -13.02 2.90 -23.44
N PRO A 147 -13.89 1.88 -23.27
CA PRO A 147 -15.20 1.84 -23.92
C PRO A 147 -16.26 2.66 -23.16
N GLY A 148 -15.92 3.18 -21.97
CA GLY A 148 -16.83 3.88 -21.06
C GLY A 148 -16.50 5.37 -20.89
N ASP A 149 -16.81 5.91 -19.71
CA ASP A 149 -16.48 7.29 -19.37
C ASP A 149 -15.04 7.39 -18.85
N PHE A 150 -14.22 8.21 -19.50
CA PHE A 150 -12.83 8.40 -19.15
C PHE A 150 -12.61 9.68 -18.33
N GLY A 151 -11.78 9.56 -17.29
CA GLY A 151 -11.29 10.68 -16.48
C GLY A 151 -9.79 10.54 -16.21
N LYS A 152 -9.13 11.68 -16.00
CA LYS A 152 -7.72 11.75 -15.58
C LYS A 152 -7.61 12.62 -14.35
N ILE A 153 -6.88 12.13 -13.34
CA ILE A 153 -6.50 12.91 -12.15
C ILE A 153 -4.98 12.82 -12.07
N ASP A 154 -4.32 13.97 -12.13
CA ASP A 154 -2.86 14.10 -12.22
C ASP A 154 -2.25 13.22 -13.32
N LYS A 155 -1.46 12.21 -12.94
CA LYS A 155 -0.77 11.28 -13.85
C LYS A 155 -1.52 9.94 -14.00
N GLN A 156 -2.70 9.81 -13.41
CA GLN A 156 -3.45 8.56 -13.38
C GLN A 156 -4.74 8.66 -14.21
N GLY A 157 -4.96 7.67 -15.06
CA GLY A 157 -6.20 7.51 -15.83
C GLY A 157 -7.21 6.64 -15.10
N PHE A 158 -8.49 6.92 -15.33
CA PHE A 158 -9.63 6.15 -14.84
C PHE A 158 -10.62 5.94 -15.98
N CYS A 159 -10.96 4.68 -16.26
CA CYS A 159 -12.01 4.30 -17.19
C CYS A 159 -13.16 3.66 -16.43
N MET A 160 -14.34 4.26 -16.50
CA MET A 160 -15.53 3.86 -15.77
C MET A 160 -16.54 3.22 -16.72
N ILE A 161 -16.96 2.00 -16.41
CA ILE A 161 -17.88 1.22 -17.24
C ILE A 161 -19.02 0.73 -16.34
N GLY A 162 -20.22 1.25 -16.57
CA GLY A 162 -21.42 0.91 -15.82
C GLY A 162 -22.68 1.02 -16.66
N SER A 163 -23.82 0.72 -16.02
CA SER A 163 -25.15 0.85 -16.60
C SER A 163 -25.54 2.32 -16.64
N LYS A 164 -25.71 2.87 -17.83
CA LYS A 164 -26.07 4.28 -18.02
C LYS A 164 -27.50 4.56 -17.51
N ASN A 165 -27.70 5.80 -17.07
CA ASN A 165 -29.03 6.40 -16.94
C ASN A 165 -29.70 6.53 -18.31
#